data_AF-T1FEG4-F1
#
_entry.id   AF-T1FEG4-F1
#
_cell.length_a   1.000
_cell.length_b   1.000
_cell.length_c   1.000
_cell.angle_alpha   90.00
_cell.angle_beta   90.00
_cell.angle_gamma   90.00
#
_symmetry.space_group_name_H-M   'P 1'
#
loop_
_entity.id
_entity.type
_entity.pdbx_description
1 polymer ?
#
loop_
_entity_poly.entity_id
_entity_poly.type
_entity_poly.pdbx_seq_one_letter_code
_entity_poly.pdbx_strand_id
1 'polypeptide(L)'
;MSVDNEIREFYVNGNNVSVVPATFPHALQWDVPDTYILTCGVLYVLAIKGWNNENDGGFIASTPDHYILTNNSWKCTTTYYADWYKTNYDASFWPDAHYGIAQAEAAESPPFPTTSAAMWITDPTDCLKCIFYCRKTFTSKSLI
;
A
#
# COMPACT_ATOMS: atom_id res chain seq x y z
N MET A 1 4.82 -5.99 -4.21
CA MET A 1 3.92 -4.82 -4.05
C MET A 1 4.08 -3.94 -5.27
N SER A 2 3.06 -3.18 -5.63
CA SER A 2 3.13 -2.22 -6.74
C SER A 2 2.23 -1.01 -6.45
N VAL A 3 2.51 0.11 -7.10
CA VAL A 3 1.69 1.32 -7.15
C VAL A 3 1.53 1.70 -8.62
N ASP A 4 0.39 2.28 -8.99
CA ASP A 4 0.06 2.58 -10.40
C ASP A 4 1.04 3.55 -11.12
N ASN A 5 1.83 4.33 -10.38
CA ASN A 5 2.93 5.07 -11.01
C ASN A 5 4.19 5.12 -10.15
N GLU A 6 4.08 5.57 -8.90
CA GLU A 6 5.28 5.79 -8.09
C GLU A 6 5.05 5.44 -6.62
N ILE A 7 5.91 4.57 -6.08
CA ILE A 7 6.14 4.46 -4.64
C ILE A 7 7.07 5.61 -4.24
N ARG A 8 6.61 6.52 -3.37
CA ARG A 8 7.43 7.66 -2.91
C ARG A 8 8.05 7.43 -1.55
N GLU A 9 7.29 6.84 -0.64
CA GLU A 9 7.75 6.55 0.70
C GLU A 9 7.18 5.21 1.16
N PHE A 10 8.00 4.40 1.82
CA PHE A 10 7.61 3.13 2.39
C PHE A 10 8.09 3.04 3.84
N TYR A 11 7.22 2.58 4.72
CA TYR A 11 7.48 2.55 6.16
C TYR A 11 7.09 1.22 6.78
N VAL A 12 7.99 0.68 7.60
CA VAL A 12 7.75 -0.52 8.40
C VAL A 12 7.92 -0.16 9.87
N ASN A 13 6.87 -0.33 10.66
CA ASN A 13 6.83 0.01 12.09
C ASN A 13 7.29 1.44 12.39
N GLY A 14 6.92 2.40 11.53
CA GLY A 14 7.30 3.79 11.70
C GLY A 14 8.73 4.14 11.30
N ASN A 15 9.50 3.17 10.78
CA ASN A 15 10.85 3.38 10.25
C ASN A 15 10.77 3.56 8.73
N ASN A 16 11.45 4.59 8.22
CA ASN A 16 11.58 4.82 6.79
C ASN A 16 12.45 3.73 6.17
N VAL A 17 11.95 3.09 5.13
CA VAL A 17 12.73 2.27 4.21
C VAL A 17 12.99 3.11 2.97
N SER A 18 14.26 3.27 2.62
CA SER A 18 14.64 4.12 1.48
C SER A 18 14.05 3.59 0.18
N VAL A 19 13.27 4.42 -0.50
CA VAL A 19 12.74 4.11 -1.83
C VAL A 19 13.77 4.52 -2.87
N VAL A 20 14.70 3.62 -3.15
CA VAL A 20 15.80 3.78 -4.10
C VAL A 20 15.91 2.53 -4.97
N PRO A 21 16.53 2.59 -6.17
CA PRO A 21 16.62 1.43 -7.06
C PRO A 21 17.26 0.18 -6.44
N ALA A 22 18.11 0.34 -5.43
CA ALA A 22 18.72 -0.78 -4.71
C ALA A 22 17.73 -1.55 -3.80
N THR A 23 16.60 -0.94 -3.43
CA THR A 23 15.57 -1.54 -2.57
C THR A 23 14.26 -1.77 -3.32
N PHE A 24 13.94 -0.87 -4.24
CA PHE A 24 12.73 -0.87 -5.06
C PHE A 24 13.11 -0.54 -6.51
N PRO A 25 13.71 -1.50 -7.26
CA PRO A 25 14.10 -1.29 -8.66
C PRO A 25 12.92 -0.93 -9.58
N HIS A 26 11.70 -1.27 -9.19
CA HIS A 26 10.48 -1.07 -9.98
C HIS A 26 9.55 -0.02 -9.37
N ALA A 27 10.05 0.86 -8.49
CA ALA A 27 9.24 1.85 -7.78
C ALA A 27 8.47 2.82 -8.71
N LEU A 28 8.89 2.94 -9.97
CA LEU A 28 8.31 3.80 -11.01
C LEU A 28 7.55 3.01 -12.09
N GLN A 29 7.33 1.71 -11.88
CA GLN A 29 6.71 0.80 -12.83
C GLN A 29 5.52 0.12 -12.15
N TRP A 30 4.33 0.31 -12.69
CA TRP A 30 3.12 -0.28 -12.12
C TRP A 30 2.97 -1.76 -12.45
N ASP A 31 3.56 -2.17 -13.56
CA ASP A 31 3.41 -3.49 -14.17
C ASP A 31 4.51 -4.48 -13.76
N VAL A 32 5.48 -4.07 -12.94
CA VAL A 32 6.53 -4.93 -12.37
C VAL A 32 6.56 -4.76 -10.85
N PRO A 33 6.44 -5.81 -10.02
CA PRO A 33 6.25 -5.63 -8.59
C PRO A 33 7.62 -5.55 -7.92
N ASP A 34 7.75 -4.69 -6.93
CA ASP A 34 8.87 -4.76 -6.00
C ASP A 34 8.63 -5.78 -4.90
N THR A 35 9.72 -6.35 -4.39
CA THR A 35 9.70 -7.20 -3.20
C THR A 35 10.56 -6.60 -2.11
N TYR A 36 10.02 -6.57 -0.89
CA TYR A 36 10.74 -6.15 0.29
C TYR A 36 10.69 -7.25 1.35
N ILE A 37 11.84 -7.61 1.92
CA ILE A 37 11.93 -8.59 2.99
C ILE A 37 11.69 -7.87 4.32
N LEU A 38 10.59 -8.21 5.00
CA LEU A 38 10.32 -7.72 6.34
C LEU A 38 11.32 -8.35 7.33
N THR A 39 12.18 -7.52 7.91
CA THR A 39 13.19 -7.92 8.90
C THR A 39 12.71 -7.79 10.34
N CYS A 40 11.50 -7.26 10.57
CA CYS A 40 10.92 -7.11 11.88
C CYS A 40 10.35 -8.44 12.40
N GLY A 41 10.60 -8.79 13.67
CA GLY A 41 9.99 -9.96 14.30
C GLY A 41 8.48 -9.85 14.51
N VAL A 42 7.96 -8.63 14.65
CA VAL A 42 6.53 -8.32 14.72
C VAL A 42 6.24 -7.10 13.85
N LEU A 43 5.20 -7.19 13.01
CA LEU A 43 4.69 -6.06 12.23
C LEU A 43 3.53 -5.40 12.99
N TYR A 44 3.64 -4.10 13.21
CA TYR A 44 2.62 -3.26 13.86
C TYR A 44 1.95 -2.32 12.86
N VAL A 45 2.76 -1.67 12.00
CA VAL A 45 2.26 -0.75 10.99
C VAL A 45 3.03 -0.96 9.69
N LEU A 46 2.29 -1.03 8.59
CA LEU A 46 2.81 -0.87 7.25
C LEU A 46 2.18 0.38 6.64
N ALA A 47 3.01 1.26 6.07
CA ALA A 47 2.57 2.56 5.56
C ALA A 47 3.26 2.86 4.23
N ILE A 48 2.49 3.38 3.27
CA ILE A 48 2.96 3.76 1.95
C ILE A 48 2.42 5.13 1.54
N LYS A 49 3.28 5.93 0.91
CA LYS A 49 2.91 7.12 0.15
C LYS A 49 3.11 6.80 -1.32
N GLY A 50 2.02 6.83 -2.08
CA GLY A 50 2.03 6.66 -3.53
C GLY A 50 1.80 7.98 -4.24
N TRP A 51 2.18 8.03 -5.52
CA TRP A 51 1.71 9.02 -6.46
C TRP A 51 1.02 8.32 -7.61
N ASN A 52 -0.18 8.80 -7.92
CA ASN A 52 -0.98 8.40 -9.08
C ASN A 52 -1.00 9.54 -10.11
N ASN A 53 -0.94 9.20 -11.40
CA ASN A 53 -0.88 10.12 -12.52
C ASN A 53 -1.73 9.62 -13.71
N GLU A 54 -2.80 10.37 -13.96
CA GLU A 54 -3.67 10.38 -15.15
C GLU A 54 -4.80 9.36 -15.21
N ASN A 55 -4.68 8.18 -14.60
CA ASN A 55 -5.71 7.13 -14.63
C ASN A 55 -6.15 6.69 -13.22
N ASP A 56 -7.13 5.80 -13.14
CA ASP A 56 -7.53 5.13 -11.89
C ASP A 56 -6.34 4.32 -11.36
N GLY A 57 -5.92 4.61 -10.14
CA GLY A 57 -4.66 4.08 -9.63
C GLY A 57 -4.70 3.86 -8.13
N GLY A 58 -3.76 3.08 -7.64
CA GLY A 58 -3.75 2.72 -6.24
C GLY A 58 -2.50 1.96 -5.84
N PHE A 59 -2.65 1.17 -4.79
CA PHE A 59 -1.59 0.35 -4.22
C PHE A 59 -2.07 -1.09 -4.08
N ILE A 60 -1.19 -2.04 -4.41
CA ILE A 60 -1.43 -3.46 -4.16
C ILE A 60 -0.22 -4.09 -3.47
N ALA A 61 -0.48 -4.87 -2.43
CA ALA A 61 0.55 -5.64 -1.74
C ALA A 61 -0.02 -6.92 -1.15
N SER A 62 0.82 -7.95 -1.21
CA SER A 62 0.56 -9.24 -0.59
C SER A 62 1.84 -9.83 -0.02
N THR A 63 1.69 -10.72 0.95
CA THR A 63 2.72 -11.68 1.36
C THR A 63 2.31 -13.10 0.97
N PRO A 64 3.26 -14.03 0.77
CA PRO A 64 2.93 -15.42 0.41
C PRO A 64 2.06 -16.16 1.43
N ASP A 65 2.13 -15.77 2.70
CA ASP A 65 1.35 -16.32 3.81
C ASP A 65 -0.01 -15.63 4.01
N HIS A 66 -0.35 -14.67 3.15
CA HIS A 66 -1.56 -13.84 3.24
C HIS A 66 -1.68 -13.01 4.53
N TYR A 67 -0.61 -12.86 5.30
CA TYR A 67 -0.61 -12.00 6.48
C TYR A 67 -0.84 -10.53 6.10
N ILE A 68 -0.25 -10.11 4.98
CA ILE A 68 -0.52 -8.83 4.34
C ILE A 68 -1.33 -9.09 3.09
N LEU A 69 -2.50 -8.46 3.02
CA LEU A 69 -3.35 -8.35 1.85
C LEU A 69 -3.92 -6.94 1.81
N THR A 70 -3.75 -6.25 0.69
CA THR A 70 -4.46 -5.00 0.41
C THR A 70 -5.94 -5.30 0.19
N ASN A 71 -6.78 -4.64 0.99
CA ASN A 71 -8.23 -4.74 0.95
C ASN A 71 -8.84 -3.53 1.68
N ASN A 72 -10.18 -3.48 1.81
CA ASN A 72 -10.88 -2.37 2.44
C ASN A 72 -10.61 -2.18 3.95
N SER A 73 -9.90 -3.10 4.63
CA SER A 73 -9.50 -2.89 6.03
C SER A 73 -8.28 -1.96 6.20
N TRP A 74 -7.65 -1.57 5.09
CA TRP A 74 -6.65 -0.52 5.08
C TRP A 74 -7.29 0.86 5.26
N LYS A 75 -6.51 1.84 5.70
CA LYS A 75 -6.91 3.23 5.78
C LYS A 75 -6.18 4.03 4.72
N CYS A 76 -6.89 4.75 3.87
CA CYS A 76 -6.30 5.54 2.80
C CYS A 76 -6.85 6.98 2.76
N THR A 77 -6.02 7.95 2.40
CA THR A 77 -6.42 9.37 2.26
C THR A 77 -5.49 10.10 1.30
N THR A 78 -5.95 11.20 0.72
CA THR A 78 -5.12 12.16 -0.04
C THR A 78 -4.61 13.32 0.83
N THR A 79 -5.14 13.46 2.04
CA THR A 79 -4.75 14.51 2.96
C THR A 79 -3.48 14.11 3.70
N TYR A 80 -2.47 14.97 3.68
CA TYR A 80 -1.27 14.77 4.48
C TYR A 80 -1.56 15.03 5.97
N TYR A 81 -1.13 14.10 6.81
CA TYR A 81 -1.10 14.27 8.26
C TYR A 81 0.32 14.03 8.76
N ALA A 82 0.83 14.89 9.65
CA ALA A 82 2.15 14.69 10.23
C ALA A 82 2.22 13.35 10.99
N ASP A 83 3.36 12.66 10.88
CA ASP A 83 3.64 11.40 11.59
C ASP A 83 2.66 10.24 11.32
N TRP A 84 1.87 10.31 10.25
CA TRP A 84 0.86 9.32 9.88
C TRP A 84 1.36 7.86 9.80
N TYR A 85 2.66 7.68 9.54
CA TYR A 85 3.33 6.40 9.39
C TYR A 85 3.79 5.79 10.73
N LYS A 86 3.74 6.54 11.85
CA LYS A 86 4.18 6.07 13.16
C LYS A 86 3.26 4.99 13.75
N THR A 87 3.80 4.18 14.64
CA THR A 87 3.07 3.07 15.29
C THR A 87 1.98 3.53 16.25
N ASN A 88 2.17 4.69 16.89
CA ASN A 88 1.21 5.28 17.83
C ASN A 88 0.24 6.28 17.19
N TYR A 89 0.29 6.47 15.87
CA TYR A 89 -0.65 7.33 15.16
C TYR A 89 -2.03 6.68 15.07
N ASP A 90 -3.07 7.40 15.50
CA ASP A 90 -4.46 6.98 15.35
C ASP A 90 -5.00 7.42 13.98
N ALA A 91 -5.39 6.45 13.15
CA ALA A 91 -6.03 6.68 11.86
C ALA A 91 -7.50 6.23 11.85
N SER A 92 -8.14 6.13 13.01
CA SER A 92 -9.56 5.78 13.13
C SER A 92 -10.46 6.71 12.31
N PHE A 93 -10.07 7.99 12.19
CA PHE A 93 -10.79 9.01 11.42
C PHE A 93 -10.50 8.97 9.92
N TRP A 94 -9.50 8.20 9.46
CA TRP A 94 -9.29 8.00 8.03
C TRP A 94 -10.39 7.09 7.48
N PRO A 95 -10.87 7.34 6.27
CA PRO A 95 -11.79 6.43 5.64
C PRO A 95 -11.11 5.10 5.37
N ASP A 96 -11.92 4.05 5.31
CA ASP A 96 -11.50 2.76 4.82
C ASP A 96 -11.07 2.89 3.36
N ALA A 97 -10.10 2.06 2.96
CA ALA A 97 -9.60 2.06 1.60
C ALA A 97 -10.68 1.62 0.62
N HIS A 98 -10.75 2.32 -0.51
CA HIS A 98 -11.64 1.98 -1.62
C HIS A 98 -10.95 1.00 -2.56
N TYR A 99 -11.71 0.11 -3.18
CA TYR A 99 -11.22 -0.72 -4.27
C TYR A 99 -11.14 0.15 -5.53
N GLY A 100 -9.94 0.31 -6.09
CA GLY A 100 -9.76 1.19 -7.26
C GLY A 100 -10.63 0.75 -8.43
N ILE A 101 -11.15 1.70 -9.21
CA ILE A 101 -12.03 1.46 -10.37
C ILE A 101 -11.30 0.66 -11.46
N ALA A 102 -9.97 0.74 -11.54
CA ALA A 102 -9.13 -0.15 -12.35
C ALA A 102 -9.30 -1.65 -12.00
N GLN A 103 -9.87 -2.00 -10.84
CA GLN A 103 -10.29 -3.38 -10.54
C GLN A 103 -11.59 -3.80 -11.21
N ALA A 104 -12.46 -2.85 -11.57
CA ALA A 104 -13.75 -3.09 -12.20
C ALA A 104 -13.67 -3.09 -13.74
N GLU A 105 -12.61 -2.49 -14.31
CA GLU A 105 -12.25 -2.60 -15.72
C GLU A 105 -11.62 -3.98 -16.00
N ALA A 106 -12.48 -4.98 -16.03
CA ALA A 106 -12.16 -6.40 -16.19
C ALA A 106 -11.36 -6.71 -17.47
N ALA A 107 -10.02 -6.59 -17.43
CA ALA A 107 -9.06 -7.26 -18.33
C ALA A 107 -7.59 -7.08 -17.88
N GLU A 108 -7.28 -6.06 -17.09
CA GLU A 108 -5.97 -5.85 -16.48
C GLU A 108 -5.83 -6.85 -15.32
N SER A 109 -5.51 -8.12 -15.62
CA SER A 109 -4.93 -8.99 -14.60
C SER A 109 -3.82 -8.17 -13.95
N PRO A 110 -3.75 -8.02 -12.61
CA PRO A 110 -2.52 -7.50 -12.04
C PRO A 110 -1.40 -8.31 -12.69
N PRO A 111 -0.35 -7.71 -13.27
CA PRO A 111 0.69 -8.45 -13.99
C PRO A 111 1.49 -9.41 -13.09
N PHE A 112 0.99 -9.61 -11.87
CA PHE A 112 1.54 -10.39 -10.80
C PHE A 112 0.63 -11.57 -10.51
N PRO A 113 1.19 -12.72 -10.12
CA PRO A 113 0.46 -13.68 -9.32
C PRO A 113 0.25 -13.07 -7.92
N THR A 114 -0.55 -12.00 -7.83
CA THR A 114 -1.24 -11.72 -6.58
C THR A 114 -2.08 -12.96 -6.35
N THR A 115 -1.89 -13.60 -5.20
CA THR A 115 -2.87 -14.56 -4.72
C THR A 115 -4.23 -13.87 -4.88
N SER A 116 -5.24 -14.59 -5.39
CA SER A 116 -6.52 -14.04 -5.87
C SER A 116 -7.32 -13.22 -4.84
N ALA A 117 -6.75 -12.93 -3.67
CA ALA A 117 -7.30 -12.23 -2.54
C ALA A 117 -6.79 -10.78 -2.36
N ALA A 118 -5.66 -10.37 -2.97
CA ALA A 118 -5.17 -8.99 -2.84
C ALA A 118 -5.86 -8.07 -3.86
N MET A 119 -6.24 -6.88 -3.41
CA MET A 119 -6.96 -5.90 -4.21
C MET A 119 -6.15 -4.61 -4.36
N TRP A 120 -6.23 -3.95 -5.52
CA TRP A 120 -5.79 -2.57 -5.66
C TRP A 120 -6.65 -1.67 -4.79
N ILE A 121 -6.01 -0.91 -3.91
CA ILE A 121 -6.68 -0.03 -2.98
C ILE A 121 -6.23 1.42 -3.13
N THR A 122 -7.14 2.34 -2.86
CA THR A 122 -6.92 3.79 -2.96
C THR A 122 -7.79 4.53 -1.94
N ASP A 123 -7.77 5.86 -1.96
CA ASP A 123 -8.67 6.66 -1.14
C ASP A 123 -10.10 6.69 -1.73
N PRO A 124 -11.13 7.12 -0.98
CA PRO A 124 -12.52 7.10 -1.46
C PRO A 124 -12.82 7.95 -2.69
N THR A 125 -11.94 8.87 -3.07
CA THR A 125 -12.12 9.69 -4.27
C THR A 125 -11.58 9.05 -5.53
N ASP A 126 -10.82 7.95 -5.41
CA ASP A 126 -10.07 7.32 -6.51
C ASP A 126 -9.35 8.35 -7.37
N CYS A 127 -8.50 9.15 -6.72
CA CYS A 127 -7.98 10.34 -7.34
C CYS A 127 -7.03 10.03 -8.52
N LEU A 128 -7.34 10.59 -9.68
CA LEU A 128 -6.58 10.36 -10.93
C LEU A 128 -5.17 10.99 -10.93
N LYS A 129 -4.96 12.07 -10.18
CA LYS A 129 -3.68 12.79 -10.16
C LYS A 129 -3.39 13.36 -8.80
N CYS A 130 -2.79 12.55 -7.94
CA CYS A 130 -2.69 12.87 -6.52
C CYS A 130 -1.56 12.10 -5.83
N ILE A 131 -1.17 12.63 -4.68
CA ILE A 131 -0.49 11.84 -3.66
C ILE A 131 -1.56 11.21 -2.79
N PHE A 132 -1.39 9.92 -2.50
CA PHE A 132 -2.22 9.20 -1.55
C PHE A 132 -1.36 8.53 -0.49
N TYR A 133 -1.95 8.34 0.68
CA TYR A 133 -1.33 7.75 1.85
C TYR A 133 -2.19 6.58 2.27
N CYS A 134 -1.61 5.39 2.33
CA CYS A 134 -2.29 4.20 2.81
C CYS A 134 -1.52 3.58 3.97
N ARG A 135 -2.23 3.16 5.01
CA ARG A 135 -1.64 2.43 6.14
C ARG A 135 -2.52 1.31 6.63
N LYS A 136 -1.88 0.30 7.21
CA LYS A 136 -2.53 -0.76 7.96
C LYS A 136 -1.88 -0.94 9.31
N THR A 137 -2.72 -0.99 10.33
CA THR A 137 -2.33 -1.39 11.67
C THR A 137 -2.63 -2.87 11.85
N PHE A 138 -1.67 -3.60 12.39
CA PHE A 138 -1.78 -5.02 12.69
C PHE A 138 -1.94 -5.15 14.21
N THR A 139 -2.99 -5.85 14.64
CA THR A 139 -3.06 -6.29 16.03
C THR A 139 -2.01 -7.40 16.19
N SER A 140 -1.16 -7.29 17.21
CA SER A 140 -0.18 -8.33 17.49
C SER A 140 -0.92 -9.66 17.67
N LYS A 141 -0.76 -10.59 16.73
CA LYS A 141 -0.89 -12.00 17.10
C LYS A 141 0.40 -12.33 17.83
N SER A 142 0.29 -12.62 19.13
CA SER A 142 1.35 -13.35 19.82
C SER A 142 1.64 -14.59 18.97
N LEU A 143 2.86 -14.70 18.44
CA LEU A 143 3.37 -15.97 17.98
C LEU A 143 3.48 -16.83 19.24
N ILE A 144 2.53 -17.74 19.43
CA ILE A 144 2.60 -18.81 20.43
C ILE A 144 3.26 -20.00 19.75
#